data_AF-A0ABD2PW84-F1
#
_entry.id   AF-A0ABD2PW84-F1
#
_cell.length_a   1.000
_cell.length_b   1.000
_cell.length_c   1.000
_cell.angle_alpha   90.00
_cell.angle_beta   90.00
_cell.angle_gamma   90.00
#
_symmetry.space_group_name_H-M   'P 1'
#
loop_
_entity.id
_entity.type
_entity.pdbx_description
1 polymer ?
#
loop_
_entity_poly.entity_id
_entity_poly.type
_entity_poly.pdbx_seq_one_letter_code
_entity_poly.pdbx_strand_id
1 'polypeptide(L)'
;MEVLTELCDIVNKELIPSSNGVDKQNSCFHVFLCDILSDLRERLIYLMDVYMKDQILNYVPSRGDLAYPEQLETMQSINPSPDSASVSVFQPGPNMSLAHADLHGFWYPTLRRTIICLSKLHRCLESDSFNSLAPYCVNNCIHSLVKAKQLIEQEKTPWDANLFFIKNLIILKEQISPFTVDLVTKETSIDASKLKCECFT
;
A
#
# COMPACT_ATOMS: atom_id res chain seq x y z
N MET A 1 -0.14 -9.23 10.98
CA MET A 1 -0.92 -8.89 9.78
C MET A 1 -1.16 -10.12 8.91
N GLU A 2 -0.13 -10.79 8.41
CA GLU A 2 -0.26 -11.93 7.46
C GLU A 2 -1.20 -13.03 7.91
N VAL A 3 -1.01 -13.56 9.12
CA VAL A 3 -1.87 -14.63 9.66
C VAL A 3 -3.33 -14.20 9.76
N LEU A 4 -3.62 -12.95 10.16
CA LEU A 4 -5.02 -12.47 10.23
C LEU A 4 -5.62 -12.29 8.84
N THR A 5 -4.85 -11.79 7.87
CA THR A 5 -5.27 -11.67 6.47
C THR A 5 -5.62 -13.06 5.91
N GLU A 6 -4.79 -14.07 6.16
CA GLU A 6 -5.04 -15.45 5.75
C GLU A 6 -6.29 -16.04 6.42
N LEU A 7 -6.45 -15.83 7.74
CA LEU A 7 -7.64 -16.29 8.47
C LEU A 7 -8.93 -15.62 7.96
N CYS A 8 -8.91 -14.30 7.71
CA CYS A 8 -10.05 -13.61 7.10
C CYS A 8 -10.38 -14.20 5.72
N ASP A 9 -9.38 -14.46 4.89
CA ASP A 9 -9.58 -15.05 3.56
C ASP A 9 -10.16 -16.47 3.64
N ILE A 10 -9.64 -17.31 4.55
CA ILE A 10 -10.14 -18.68 4.76
C ILE A 10 -11.59 -18.65 5.24
N VAL A 11 -11.89 -17.87 6.28
CA VAL A 11 -13.25 -17.80 6.84
C VAL A 11 -14.23 -17.28 5.78
N ASN A 12 -13.87 -16.24 5.04
CA ASN A 12 -14.73 -15.59 4.06
C ASN A 12 -14.94 -16.42 2.78
N LYS A 13 -13.97 -17.24 2.36
CA LYS A 13 -14.05 -18.02 1.10
C LYS A 13 -14.44 -19.48 1.30
N GLU A 14 -13.93 -20.13 2.35
CA GLU A 14 -14.09 -21.58 2.55
C GLU A 14 -15.23 -21.91 3.51
N LEU A 15 -15.45 -21.09 4.55
CA LEU A 15 -16.40 -21.39 5.64
C LEU A 15 -17.75 -20.72 5.49
N ILE A 16 -17.83 -19.58 4.78
CA ILE A 16 -19.09 -18.92 4.41
C ILE A 16 -19.31 -19.15 2.91
N PRO A 17 -19.75 -20.35 2.48
CA PRO A 17 -20.02 -20.60 1.08
C PRO A 17 -21.15 -19.68 0.61
N SER A 18 -21.03 -19.15 -0.61
CA SER A 18 -22.10 -18.41 -1.29
C SER A 18 -23.30 -19.36 -1.47
N SER A 19 -24.23 -19.31 -0.53
CA SER A 19 -25.37 -20.23 -0.43
C SER A 19 -26.25 -20.16 -1.68
N ASN A 20 -26.07 -21.11 -2.60
CA ASN A 20 -27.01 -21.37 -3.70
C ASN A 20 -27.95 -22.55 -3.42
N GLY A 21 -28.07 -23.00 -2.16
CA GLY A 21 -28.95 -24.12 -1.83
C GLY A 21 -29.14 -24.27 -0.33
N VAL A 22 -30.30 -23.81 0.12
CA VAL A 22 -31.06 -24.17 1.34
C VAL A 22 -30.35 -25.10 2.34
N ASP A 23 -30.01 -24.59 3.52
CA ASP A 23 -30.10 -25.35 4.77
C ASP A 23 -30.34 -24.41 5.97
N LYS A 24 -31.60 -24.30 6.39
CA LYS A 24 -32.06 -23.54 7.58
C LYS A 24 -31.39 -23.99 8.89
N GLN A 25 -30.71 -25.14 8.89
CA GLN A 25 -30.09 -25.75 10.06
C GLN A 25 -28.72 -25.16 10.41
N ASN A 26 -28.07 -24.47 9.47
CA ASN A 26 -26.75 -23.85 9.67
C ASN A 26 -26.83 -22.37 10.06
N SER A 27 -28.01 -21.81 10.34
CA SER A 27 -28.17 -20.37 10.60
C SER A 27 -27.39 -19.91 11.84
N CYS A 28 -27.41 -20.65 12.96
CA CYS A 28 -26.69 -20.23 14.17
C CYS A 28 -25.16 -20.32 14.00
N PHE A 29 -24.66 -21.39 13.37
CA PHE A 29 -23.23 -21.53 13.07
C PHE A 29 -22.77 -20.47 12.05
N HIS A 30 -23.58 -20.19 11.03
CA HIS A 30 -23.31 -19.12 10.08
C HIS A 30 -23.27 -17.74 10.75
N VAL A 31 -24.21 -17.43 11.65
CA VAL A 31 -24.20 -16.19 12.43
C VAL A 31 -22.92 -16.11 13.27
N PHE A 32 -22.55 -17.19 13.96
CA PHE A 32 -21.30 -17.25 14.72
C PHE A 32 -20.05 -17.02 13.85
N LEU A 33 -20.01 -17.58 12.63
CA LEU A 33 -18.92 -17.34 11.69
C LEU A 33 -18.88 -15.89 11.18
N CYS A 34 -20.03 -15.27 10.95
CA CYS A 34 -20.12 -13.85 10.61
C CYS A 34 -19.63 -12.96 11.76
N ASP A 35 -19.96 -13.32 13.00
CA ASP A 35 -19.50 -12.60 14.20
C ASP A 35 -17.97 -12.70 14.32
N ILE A 36 -17.40 -13.91 14.20
CA ILE A 36 -15.94 -14.10 14.18
C ILE A 36 -15.29 -13.30 13.05
N LEU A 37 -15.88 -13.34 11.85
CA LEU A 37 -15.34 -12.61 10.70
C LEU A 37 -15.35 -11.10 10.95
N SER A 38 -16.38 -10.58 11.62
CA SER A 38 -16.46 -9.18 12.00
C SER A 38 -15.37 -8.81 13.02
N ASP A 39 -15.17 -9.63 14.05
CA ASP A 39 -14.11 -9.43 15.05
C ASP A 39 -12.71 -9.47 14.41
N LEU A 40 -12.49 -10.41 13.48
CA LEU A 40 -11.23 -10.53 12.74
C LEU A 40 -11.00 -9.30 11.85
N ARG A 41 -12.03 -8.80 11.17
CA ARG A 41 -11.95 -7.58 10.34
C ARG A 41 -11.64 -6.35 11.19
N GLU A 42 -12.31 -6.16 12.33
CA GLU A 42 -12.02 -5.05 13.24
C GLU A 42 -10.57 -5.11 13.73
N ARG A 43 -10.11 -6.30 14.13
CA ARG A 43 -8.72 -6.51 14.55
C ARG A 43 -7.73 -6.25 13.43
N LEU A 44 -8.06 -6.63 12.20
CA LEU A 44 -7.25 -6.38 11.01
C LEU A 44 -7.13 -4.87 10.73
N ILE A 45 -8.22 -4.11 10.84
CA ILE A 45 -8.23 -2.65 10.68
C ILE A 45 -7.34 -1.99 11.73
N TYR A 46 -7.46 -2.41 13.00
CA TYR A 46 -6.59 -1.91 14.07
C TYR A 46 -5.10 -2.20 13.79
N LEU A 47 -4.77 -3.45 13.43
CA LEU A 47 -3.38 -3.82 13.15
C LEU A 47 -2.83 -3.12 11.91
N MET A 48 -3.68 -2.87 10.91
CA MET A 48 -3.32 -2.06 9.76
C MET A 48 -2.91 -0.65 10.19
N ASP A 49 -3.67 -0.01 11.09
CA ASP A 49 -3.35 1.35 11.54
C ASP A 49 -2.01 1.39 12.29
N VAL A 50 -1.79 0.40 13.17
CA VAL A 50 -0.50 0.22 13.85
C VAL A 50 0.63 0.01 12.84
N TYR A 51 0.42 -0.85 11.84
CA TYR A 51 1.39 -1.11 10.78
C TYR A 51 1.71 0.15 9.97
N MET A 52 0.73 0.97 9.63
CA MET A 52 0.97 2.23 8.91
C MET A 52 1.80 3.21 9.73
N LYS A 53 1.47 3.39 11.00
CA LYS A 53 2.22 4.28 11.88
C LYS A 53 3.67 3.82 12.01
N ASP A 54 3.88 2.53 12.27
CA ASP A 54 5.20 1.97 12.54
C ASP A 54 6.06 1.85 11.26
N GLN A 55 5.53 1.26 10.20
CA GLN A 55 6.30 0.84 9.03
C GLN A 55 6.32 1.86 7.89
N ILE A 56 5.43 2.87 7.90
CA ILE A 56 5.29 3.89 6.84
C ILE A 56 5.59 5.29 7.39
N LEU A 57 4.84 5.74 8.40
CA LEU A 57 4.94 7.11 8.92
C LEU A 57 6.24 7.33 9.72
N ASN A 58 6.56 6.39 10.60
CA ASN A 58 7.77 6.40 11.42
C ASN A 58 8.99 5.78 10.71
N TYR A 59 8.86 5.44 9.43
CA TYR A 59 9.99 4.94 8.66
C TYR A 59 11.14 5.95 8.67
N VAL A 60 12.34 5.43 8.93
CA VAL A 60 13.60 6.18 8.87
C VAL A 60 14.33 5.74 7.61
N PRO A 61 14.46 6.62 6.60
CA PRO A 61 15.08 6.26 5.33
C PRO A 61 16.57 5.99 5.53
N SER A 62 17.08 4.92 4.90
CA SER A 62 18.51 4.66 4.84
C SER A 62 19.16 5.54 3.78
N ARG A 63 20.47 5.81 3.88
CA ARG A 63 21.22 6.55 2.85
C ARG A 63 21.05 5.95 1.45
N GLY A 64 20.99 4.61 1.39
CA GLY A 64 20.72 3.89 0.14
C GLY A 64 19.34 4.16 -0.43
N ASP A 65 18.32 4.45 0.38
CA ASP A 65 16.95 4.76 -0.10
C ASP A 65 16.86 6.18 -0.69
N LEU A 66 17.71 7.09 -0.20
CA LEU A 66 17.81 8.50 -0.60
C LEU A 66 18.87 8.75 -1.69
N ALA A 67 19.50 7.69 -2.20
CA ALA A 67 20.58 7.75 -3.20
C ALA A 67 20.03 8.08 -4.61
N TYR A 68 19.36 9.22 -4.75
CA TYR A 68 18.88 9.77 -6.01
C TYR A 68 19.76 10.95 -6.42
N PRO A 69 20.32 11.04 -7.65
CA PRO A 69 20.07 10.19 -8.82
C PRO A 69 21.02 8.99 -8.99
N GLU A 70 22.00 8.75 -8.09
CA GLU A 70 23.02 7.69 -8.31
C GLU A 70 22.43 6.27 -8.48
N GLN A 71 21.26 6.00 -7.88
CA GLN A 71 20.47 4.79 -8.11
C GLN A 71 20.10 4.58 -9.60
N LEU A 72 19.86 5.66 -10.36
CA LEU A 72 19.48 5.59 -11.77
C LEU A 72 20.69 5.42 -12.69
N GLU A 73 21.83 6.04 -12.35
CA GLU A 73 23.08 5.96 -13.14
C GLU A 73 23.71 4.56 -13.05
N THR A 74 23.58 3.90 -11.90
CA THR A 74 24.03 2.53 -11.70
C THR A 74 23.22 1.54 -12.57
N MET A 75 21.94 1.81 -12.85
CA MET A 75 21.14 0.98 -13.76
C MET A 75 21.48 1.24 -15.24
N GLN A 76 21.81 2.48 -15.61
CA GLN A 76 22.16 2.84 -16.99
C GLN A 76 23.54 2.32 -17.42
N SER A 77 24.50 2.28 -16.49
CA SER A 77 25.86 1.74 -16.75
C SER A 77 25.90 0.21 -16.90
N ILE A 78 24.81 -0.49 -16.58
CA ILE A 78 24.66 -1.95 -16.75
C ILE A 78 24.09 -2.31 -18.13
N ASN A 79 23.71 -1.34 -18.98
CA ASN A 79 23.54 -1.63 -20.41
C ASN A 79 24.93 -1.90 -20.99
N PRO A 80 25.27 -3.14 -21.39
CA PRO A 80 26.58 -3.42 -21.93
C PRO A 80 26.62 -2.86 -23.36
N SER A 81 27.22 -1.68 -23.53
CA SER A 81 27.94 -1.43 -24.77
C SER A 81 29.07 -2.47 -24.84
N PRO A 82 29.24 -3.21 -25.96
CA PRO A 82 30.11 -4.39 -26.01
C PRO A 82 31.62 -4.06 -25.92
N ASP A 83 31.99 -2.79 -25.96
CA ASP A 83 33.40 -2.39 -26.06
C ASP A 83 33.74 -1.37 -24.97
N SER A 84 34.36 -1.81 -23.86
CA SER A 84 35.43 -1.10 -23.11
C SER A 84 35.60 -1.70 -21.71
N ALA A 85 36.65 -2.50 -21.56
CA ALA A 85 37.16 -2.91 -20.25
C ALA A 85 37.91 -1.73 -19.59
N SER A 86 37.43 -1.24 -18.45
CA SER A 86 38.22 -0.95 -17.24
C SER A 86 37.46 -0.08 -16.21
N VAL A 87 37.84 -0.31 -14.95
CA VAL A 87 37.61 0.48 -13.72
C VAL A 87 36.52 -0.05 -12.77
N SER A 88 37.02 -0.39 -11.59
CA SER A 88 36.41 -0.93 -10.38
C SER A 88 35.47 0.03 -9.65
N VAL A 89 34.39 -0.49 -9.04
CA VAL A 89 34.06 -0.44 -7.60
C VAL A 89 32.60 -0.89 -7.38
N PHE A 90 32.39 -1.75 -6.38
CA PHE A 90 31.18 -2.54 -6.01
C PHE A 90 30.80 -3.66 -6.98
N GLN A 91 31.13 -4.90 -6.58
CA GLN A 91 30.51 -6.12 -7.11
C GLN A 91 29.17 -6.35 -6.38
N PRO A 92 28.01 -6.26 -7.05
CA PRO A 92 26.83 -7.02 -6.64
C PRO A 92 27.08 -8.48 -7.00
N GLY A 93 26.66 -9.42 -6.14
CA GLY A 93 26.90 -10.86 -6.33
C GLY A 93 26.33 -11.43 -7.64
N PRO A 94 26.74 -12.65 -8.05
CA PRO A 94 26.63 -13.16 -9.43
C PRO A 94 25.21 -13.57 -9.89
N ASN A 95 24.17 -13.16 -9.17
CA ASN A 95 22.83 -13.74 -9.31
C ASN A 95 21.77 -12.67 -9.62
N MET A 96 22.15 -11.56 -10.26
CA MET A 96 21.20 -10.53 -10.68
C MET A 96 20.53 -10.94 -12.00
N SER A 97 19.68 -11.96 -11.90
CA SER A 97 18.66 -12.23 -12.90
C SER A 97 17.68 -11.05 -12.83
N LEU A 98 17.68 -10.19 -13.85
CA LEU A 98 16.77 -9.05 -14.05
C LEU A 98 15.30 -9.54 -14.11
N ALA A 99 14.80 -9.99 -12.98
CA ALA A 99 13.46 -10.52 -12.79
C ALA A 99 12.54 -9.36 -12.44
N HIS A 100 11.23 -9.53 -12.64
CA HIS A 100 10.22 -8.52 -12.26
C HIS A 100 10.34 -8.07 -10.78
N ALA A 101 10.94 -8.89 -9.91
CA ALA A 101 11.27 -8.55 -8.53
C ALA A 101 12.32 -7.43 -8.38
N ASP A 102 13.25 -7.29 -9.31
CA ASP A 102 14.30 -6.26 -9.30
C ASP A 102 13.73 -4.87 -9.61
N LEU A 103 12.65 -4.78 -10.41
CA LEU A 103 11.99 -3.51 -10.70
C LEU A 103 11.37 -2.88 -9.43
N HIS A 104 10.83 -3.73 -8.55
CA HIS A 104 10.31 -3.31 -7.23
C HIS A 104 11.43 -3.09 -6.20
N GLY A 105 12.66 -3.53 -6.49
CA GLY A 105 13.84 -3.28 -5.67
C GLY A 105 14.27 -1.81 -5.66
N PHE A 106 13.93 -1.06 -6.73
CA PHE A 106 14.21 0.38 -6.85
C PHE A 106 13.06 1.27 -6.37
N TRP A 107 11.96 0.68 -5.91
CA TRP A 107 10.86 1.43 -5.34
C TRP A 107 11.19 1.84 -3.93
N TYR A 108 10.70 3.02 -3.54
CA TYR A 108 10.88 3.46 -2.17
C TYR A 108 10.21 2.46 -1.19
N PRO A 109 10.87 2.05 -0.08
CA PRO A 109 10.39 0.95 0.74
C PRO A 109 8.97 1.14 1.29
N THR A 110 8.58 2.36 1.66
CA THR A 110 7.24 2.64 2.19
C THR A 110 6.16 2.56 1.11
N LEU A 111 6.49 2.90 -0.14
CA LEU A 111 5.59 2.73 -1.28
C LEU A 111 5.27 1.24 -1.48
N ARG A 112 6.30 0.40 -1.55
CA ARG A 112 6.15 -1.06 -1.72
C ARG A 112 5.30 -1.67 -0.60
N ARG A 113 5.60 -1.30 0.66
CA ARG A 113 4.86 -1.77 1.84
C ARG A 113 3.39 -1.37 1.80
N THR A 114 3.09 -0.15 1.36
CA THR A 114 1.72 0.37 1.23
C THR A 114 0.93 -0.40 0.18
N ILE A 115 1.52 -0.65 -0.99
CA ILE A 115 0.85 -1.38 -2.08
C ILE A 115 0.52 -2.81 -1.67
N ILE A 116 1.46 -3.52 -1.03
CA ILE A 116 1.23 -4.87 -0.51
C ILE A 116 0.13 -4.86 0.55
N CYS A 117 0.13 -3.87 1.43
CA CYS A 117 -0.92 -3.70 2.43
C CYS A 117 -2.29 -3.52 1.77
N LEU A 118 -2.41 -2.63 0.78
CA LEU A 118 -3.65 -2.40 0.03
C LEU A 118 -4.16 -3.68 -0.66
N SER A 119 -3.27 -4.43 -1.32
CA SER A 119 -3.64 -5.69 -1.97
C SER A 119 -4.16 -6.74 -1.00
N LYS A 120 -3.60 -6.78 0.22
CA LYS A 120 -4.07 -7.67 1.29
C LYS A 120 -5.43 -7.22 1.84
N LEU A 121 -5.60 -5.92 2.07
CA LEU A 121 -6.85 -5.36 2.61
C LEU A 121 -8.03 -5.52 1.64
N HIS A 122 -7.80 -5.34 0.34
CA HIS A 122 -8.84 -5.47 -0.70
C HIS A 122 -9.46 -6.87 -0.75
N ARG A 123 -8.68 -7.92 -0.41
CA ARG A 123 -9.16 -9.31 -0.41
C ARG A 123 -10.00 -9.68 0.82
N CYS A 124 -9.67 -9.10 1.97
CA CYS A 124 -10.23 -9.51 3.27
C CYS A 124 -11.38 -8.61 3.76
N LEU A 125 -11.41 -7.36 3.29
CA LEU A 125 -12.38 -6.36 3.71
C LEU A 125 -13.51 -6.22 2.70
N GLU A 126 -14.66 -5.83 3.20
CA GLU A 126 -15.79 -5.40 2.39
C GLU A 126 -15.47 -4.08 1.68
N SER A 127 -16.07 -3.84 0.50
CA SER A 127 -15.81 -2.67 -0.34
C SER A 127 -15.94 -1.36 0.43
N ASP A 128 -16.97 -1.19 1.26
CA ASP A 128 -17.19 0.05 2.02
C ASP A 128 -16.10 0.33 3.06
N SER A 129 -15.64 -0.72 3.74
CA SER A 129 -14.55 -0.63 4.71
C SER A 129 -13.23 -0.33 4.02
N PHE A 130 -12.93 -1.04 2.92
CA PHE A 130 -11.74 -0.81 2.12
C PHE A 130 -11.69 0.62 1.55
N ASN A 131 -12.81 1.13 1.03
CA ASN A 131 -12.90 2.47 0.46
C ASN A 131 -12.65 3.58 1.49
N SER A 132 -12.93 3.33 2.77
CA SER A 132 -12.55 4.27 3.83
C SER A 132 -11.06 4.20 4.22
N LEU A 133 -10.46 3.01 4.13
CA LEU A 133 -9.12 2.74 4.68
C LEU A 133 -8.02 2.93 3.64
N ALA A 134 -8.32 2.67 2.36
CA ALA A 134 -7.36 2.75 1.29
C ALA A 134 -6.85 4.18 1.03
N PRO A 135 -7.68 5.24 1.03
CA PRO A 135 -7.18 6.62 0.99
C PRO A 135 -6.28 6.96 2.19
N TYR A 136 -6.60 6.45 3.38
CA TYR A 136 -5.77 6.62 4.58
C TYR A 136 -4.38 5.98 4.41
N CYS A 137 -4.29 4.77 3.83
CA CYS A 137 -3.01 4.14 3.47
C CYS A 137 -2.17 5.02 2.54
N VAL A 138 -2.80 5.46 1.45
CA VAL A 138 -2.16 6.25 0.39
C VAL A 138 -1.67 7.58 0.94
N ASN A 139 -2.48 8.26 1.77
CA ASN A 139 -2.09 9.52 2.39
C ASN A 139 -0.88 9.35 3.32
N ASN A 140 -0.83 8.30 4.15
CA ASN A 140 0.35 7.99 4.97
C ASN A 140 1.61 7.73 4.12
N CYS A 141 1.46 7.03 3.00
CA CYS A 141 2.56 6.84 2.05
C CYS A 141 3.04 8.18 1.46
N ILE A 142 2.12 9.07 1.06
CA ILE A 142 2.45 10.39 0.54
C ILE A 142 3.18 11.22 1.61
N HIS A 143 2.73 11.22 2.86
CA HIS A 143 3.43 11.87 3.97
C HIS A 143 4.87 11.33 4.14
N SER A 144 5.05 10.02 4.06
CA SER A 144 6.37 9.38 4.10
C SER A 144 7.26 9.83 2.94
N LEU A 145 6.71 9.96 1.73
CA LEU A 145 7.42 10.45 0.55
C LEU A 145 7.78 11.95 0.66
N VAL A 146 6.91 12.77 1.23
CA VAL A 146 7.19 14.19 1.49
C VAL A 146 8.35 14.34 2.48
N LYS A 147 8.37 13.53 3.54
CA LYS A 147 9.49 13.49 4.50
C LYS A 147 10.80 13.11 3.81
N ALA A 148 10.77 12.09 2.94
CA ALA A 148 11.94 11.67 2.17
C ALA A 148 12.43 12.77 1.22
N LYS A 149 11.51 13.45 0.51
CA LYS A 149 11.83 14.61 -0.33
C LYS A 149 12.57 15.68 0.46
N GLN A 150 12.08 16.05 1.64
CA GLN A 150 12.71 17.06 2.50
C GLN A 150 14.12 16.67 2.92
N LEU A 151 14.36 15.38 3.21
CA LEU A 151 15.70 14.89 3.54
C LEU A 151 16.66 14.97 2.33
N ILE A 152 16.19 14.61 1.13
CA ILE A 152 16.99 14.74 -0.10
C ILE A 152 17.29 16.20 -0.41
N GLU A 153 16.34 17.10 -0.21
CA GLU A 153 16.52 18.55 -0.41
C GLU A 153 17.57 19.14 0.53
N GLN A 154 17.76 18.56 1.72
CA GLN A 154 18.80 18.96 2.67
C GLN A 154 20.18 18.40 2.33
N GLU A 155 20.26 17.18 1.80
CA GLU A 155 21.53 16.51 1.49
C GLU A 155 22.06 16.81 0.07
N LYS A 156 21.16 17.10 -0.89
CA LYS A 156 21.46 17.20 -2.33
C LYS A 156 20.84 18.46 -2.95
N THR A 157 20.34 18.36 -4.19
CA THR A 157 19.68 19.48 -4.89
C THR A 157 18.16 19.41 -4.75
N PRO A 158 17.46 20.57 -4.78
CA PRO A 158 16.00 20.59 -4.77
C PRO A 158 15.39 19.93 -6.01
N TRP A 159 16.11 19.89 -7.14
CA TRP A 159 15.68 19.24 -8.36
C TRP A 159 15.64 17.72 -8.21
N ASP A 160 16.69 17.14 -7.61
CA ASP A 160 16.75 15.69 -7.31
C ASP A 160 15.64 15.27 -6.36
N ALA A 161 15.37 16.08 -5.33
CA ALA A 161 14.28 15.84 -4.39
C ALA A 161 12.91 15.85 -5.08
N ASN A 162 12.67 16.84 -5.95
CA ASN A 162 11.43 16.93 -6.72
C ASN A 162 11.27 15.75 -7.70
N LEU A 163 12.34 15.37 -8.39
CA LEU A 163 12.30 14.28 -9.36
C LEU A 163 12.11 12.92 -8.67
N PHE A 164 12.76 12.69 -7.52
CA PHE A 164 12.47 11.55 -6.64
C PHE A 164 10.99 11.50 -6.26
N PHE A 165 10.43 12.63 -5.83
CA PHE A 165 9.04 12.70 -5.40
C PHE A 165 8.07 12.42 -6.55
N ILE A 166 8.27 13.06 -7.71
CA ILE A 166 7.45 12.84 -8.91
C ILE A 166 7.53 11.38 -9.38
N LYS A 167 8.74 10.79 -9.45
CA LYS A 167 8.94 9.37 -9.80
C LYS A 167 8.07 8.47 -8.92
N ASN A 168 8.15 8.64 -7.60
CA ASN A 168 7.43 7.80 -6.66
C ASN A 168 5.90 8.05 -6.69
N LEU A 169 5.44 9.27 -6.95
CA LEU A 169 4.02 9.55 -7.12
C LEU A 169 3.44 8.91 -8.39
N ILE A 170 4.18 8.92 -9.49
CA ILE A 170 3.77 8.25 -10.74
C ILE A 170 3.63 6.75 -10.50
N ILE A 171 4.62 6.13 -9.85
CA ILE A 171 4.56 4.71 -9.50
C ILE A 171 3.38 4.44 -8.57
N LEU A 172 3.18 5.25 -7.53
CA LEU A 172 2.04 5.10 -6.62
C LEU A 172 0.71 5.15 -7.37
N LYS A 173 0.52 6.15 -8.24
CA LYS A 173 -0.70 6.30 -9.05
C LYS A 173 -0.93 5.08 -9.95
N GLU A 174 0.12 4.61 -10.62
CA GLU A 174 0.03 3.43 -11.50
C GLU A 174 -0.39 2.19 -10.71
N GLN A 175 0.21 1.98 -9.54
CA GLN A 175 -0.04 0.79 -8.72
C GLN A 175 -1.39 0.80 -8.00
N ILE A 176 -2.00 1.98 -7.79
CA ILE A 176 -3.36 2.09 -7.23
C ILE A 176 -4.46 2.10 -8.29
N SER A 177 -4.11 2.22 -9.58
CA SER A 177 -5.05 2.12 -10.71
C SER A 177 -6.08 0.99 -10.57
N PRO A 178 -5.71 -0.28 -10.26
CA PRO A 178 -6.68 -1.36 -10.11
C PRO A 178 -7.67 -1.18 -8.95
N PHE A 179 -7.33 -0.36 -7.95
CA PHE A 179 -8.19 -0.07 -6.80
C PHE A 179 -9.02 1.21 -6.99
N THR A 180 -8.76 1.99 -8.06
CA THR A 180 -9.32 3.35 -8.21
C THR A 180 -10.83 3.35 -8.43
N VAL A 181 -11.39 2.32 -9.07
CA VAL A 181 -12.85 2.19 -9.28
C VAL A 181 -13.59 2.12 -7.93
N ASP A 182 -12.99 1.44 -6.95
CA ASP A 182 -13.57 1.31 -5.61
C ASP A 182 -13.31 2.59 -4.78
N LEU A 183 -12.13 3.22 -4.94
CA LEU A 183 -11.72 4.41 -4.17
C LEU A 183 -12.57 5.68 -4.43
N VAL A 184 -13.19 5.83 -5.60
CA VAL A 184 -13.86 7.08 -6.03
C VAL A 184 -15.29 7.24 -5.44
N THR A 185 -15.88 6.21 -4.86
CA THR A 185 -17.30 6.22 -4.45
C THR A 185 -17.62 7.10 -3.22
N LYS A 186 -16.62 7.77 -2.60
CA LYS A 186 -16.80 8.45 -1.30
C LYS A 186 -16.47 9.94 -1.29
N GLU A 187 -16.94 10.68 -2.30
CA GLU A 187 -17.22 12.11 -2.15
C GLU A 187 -18.74 12.36 -2.24
N THR A 188 -19.52 11.69 -1.40
CA THR A 188 -20.85 12.21 -1.06
C THR A 188 -20.64 13.37 -0.10
N SER A 189 -20.60 14.59 -0.64
CA SER A 189 -20.80 15.80 0.15
C SER A 189 -22.09 15.62 0.96
N ILE A 190 -21.96 15.34 2.25
CA ILE A 190 -23.08 15.34 3.19
C ILE A 190 -23.54 16.80 3.29
N ASP A 191 -24.55 17.14 2.50
CA ASP A 191 -25.21 18.44 2.58
C ASP A 191 -26.01 18.50 3.89
N ALA A 192 -25.36 18.93 4.96
CA ALA A 192 -25.93 19.09 6.29
C ALA A 192 -26.96 20.24 6.38
N SER A 193 -27.34 20.85 5.25
CA SER A 193 -28.43 21.83 5.18
C SER A 193 -29.79 21.24 5.56
N LYS A 194 -29.95 19.91 5.57
CA LYS A 194 -31.20 19.23 5.96
C LYS A 194 -31.34 18.88 7.44
N LEU A 195 -30.33 19.15 8.28
CA LEU A 195 -30.41 18.91 9.74
C LEU A 195 -30.96 20.10 10.54
N LYS A 196 -31.47 21.14 9.86
CA LYS A 196 -32.23 22.24 10.48
C LYS A 196 -33.72 22.15 10.16
N CYS A 197 -34.36 21.06 10.53
CA CYS A 197 -35.81 21.04 10.78
C CYS A 197 -36.08 20.02 11.88
N GLU A 198 -36.97 20.39 12.80
CA GLU A 198 -37.45 19.58 13.93
C GLU A 198 -36.55 19.50 15.16
N CYS A 199 -36.42 20.64 15.85
CA CYS A 199 -36.64 20.75 17.29
C CYS A 199 -36.40 22.19 17.71
N PHE A 200 -37.44 23.01 17.79
CA PHE A 200 -37.71 23.92 18.90
C PHE A 200 -39.19 24.33 18.81
N THR A 201 -39.85 24.08 19.94
CA THR A 201 -41.24 24.34 20.36
C THR A 201 -41.86 25.64 19.89
#